data_AF-A0ABC8CL23-F1
#
_entry.id   AF-A0ABC8CL23-F1
#
_cell.length_a   1.000
_cell.length_b   1.000
_cell.length_c   1.000
_cell.angle_alpha   90.00
_cell.angle_beta   90.00
_cell.angle_gamma   90.00
#
_symmetry.space_group_name_H-M   'P 1'
#
loop_
_entity.id
_entity.type
_entity.pdbx_description
1 polymer ?
#
loop_
_entity_poly.entity_id
_entity_poly.type
_entity_poly.pdbx_seq_one_letter_code
_entity_poly.pdbx_strand_id
1 'polypeptide(L)'
;MQFVLNAIRGALIGSAELVPGISGGTVALIVGIYERALHNANFLISGRLKKVEWAFLASVAVGMFAAVFGFSTILHNFVENRVSVSNALFLGMVAVSIFVPLTMIDRDERFKFSSIVAFIISAAAIFFVTGFTSDPVENPSLIVVFFAAMVAVCALVLPGVSGSLILLTMGLYQPIIGAVSDREMGTIAVFALGALCGLAAFVKVLNYLLDNHRGPTLAAMAGFMLGSLRALWPWGADQDASSGLIVVMLILGAIIVSIFIFIDARKAKNYHVPEKQG
;
A
#
# COMPACT_ATOMS: atom_id res chain seq x y z
N MET A 1 -22.36 -8.40 12.04
CA MET A 1 -21.51 -7.24 12.42
C MET A 1 -20.11 -7.30 11.82
N GLN A 2 -19.39 -8.44 11.88
CA GLN A 2 -18.02 -8.52 11.32
C GLN A 2 -17.93 -8.29 9.80
N PHE A 3 -18.88 -8.78 9.01
CA PHE A 3 -18.93 -8.54 7.56
C PHE A 3 -18.99 -7.06 7.18
N VAL A 4 -19.85 -6.30 7.88
CA VAL A 4 -19.98 -4.84 7.67
C VAL A 4 -18.69 -4.13 8.03
N LEU A 5 -18.05 -4.51 9.14
CA LEU A 5 -16.75 -3.95 9.52
C LEU A 5 -15.65 -4.25 8.50
N ASN A 6 -15.59 -5.48 7.96
CA ASN A 6 -14.63 -5.84 6.92
C ASN A 6 -14.91 -5.11 5.61
N ALA A 7 -16.18 -4.90 5.26
CA ALA A 7 -16.55 -4.08 4.11
C ALA A 7 -16.16 -2.60 4.31
N ILE A 8 -16.32 -2.04 5.51
CA ILE A 8 -15.83 -0.68 5.81
C ILE A 8 -14.30 -0.62 5.68
N ARG A 9 -13.57 -1.60 6.21
CA ARG A 9 -12.10 -1.67 6.07
C ARG A 9 -11.68 -1.82 4.61
N GLY A 10 -12.40 -2.64 3.84
CA GLY A 10 -12.22 -2.76 2.40
C GLY A 10 -12.47 -1.44 1.67
N ALA A 11 -13.52 -0.70 2.03
CA ALA A 11 -13.80 0.61 1.47
C ALA A 11 -12.68 1.61 1.76
N LEU A 12 -12.12 1.61 2.97
CA LEU A 12 -10.96 2.45 3.30
C LEU A 12 -9.73 2.11 2.44
N ILE A 13 -9.48 0.82 2.20
CA ILE A 13 -8.39 0.36 1.32
C ILE A 13 -8.66 0.78 -0.13
N GLY A 14 -9.88 0.61 -0.62
CA GLY A 14 -10.27 1.00 -1.98
C GLY A 14 -10.18 2.51 -2.21
N SER A 15 -10.59 3.32 -1.24
CA SER A 15 -10.41 4.78 -1.30
C SER A 15 -8.95 5.19 -1.29
N ALA A 16 -8.09 4.47 -0.57
CA ALA A 16 -6.66 4.73 -0.54
C ALA A 16 -5.97 4.38 -1.88
N GLU A 17 -6.43 3.33 -2.55
CA GLU A 17 -5.88 2.93 -3.86
C GLU A 17 -6.17 3.95 -4.96
N LEU A 18 -7.24 4.74 -4.82
CA LEU A 18 -7.56 5.85 -5.72
C LEU A 18 -6.64 7.06 -5.53
N VAL A 19 -5.77 7.03 -4.53
CA VAL A 19 -4.89 8.14 -4.17
C VAL A 19 -3.46 7.84 -4.61
N PRO A 20 -2.88 8.67 -5.49
CA PRO A 20 -1.45 8.61 -5.79
C PRO A 20 -0.59 8.82 -4.56
N GLY A 21 0.37 7.92 -4.35
CA GLY A 21 1.33 7.98 -3.23
C GLY A 21 0.85 7.32 -1.93
N ILE A 22 -0.38 6.79 -1.88
CA ILE A 22 -0.84 5.94 -0.78
C ILE A 22 -1.16 4.55 -1.31
N SER A 23 -0.47 3.53 -0.78
CA SER A 23 -0.78 2.13 -1.08
C SER A 23 -1.96 1.64 -0.24
N GLY A 24 -2.87 0.88 -0.84
CA GLY A 24 -3.88 0.11 -0.11
C GLY A 24 -3.27 -0.80 0.98
N GLY A 25 -2.04 -1.27 0.79
CA GLY A 25 -1.28 -2.02 1.80
C GLY A 25 -1.01 -1.23 3.08
N THR A 26 -0.72 0.08 2.97
CA THR A 26 -0.58 0.98 4.13
C THR A 26 -1.87 1.03 4.94
N VAL A 27 -3.00 1.25 4.27
CA VAL A 27 -4.30 1.34 4.95
C VAL A 27 -4.72 -0.01 5.51
N ALA A 28 -4.48 -1.10 4.80
CA ALA A 28 -4.71 -2.46 5.30
C ALA A 28 -3.93 -2.75 6.58
N LEU A 29 -2.72 -2.19 6.73
CA LEU A 29 -1.91 -2.30 7.93
C LEU A 29 -2.50 -1.48 9.09
N ILE A 30 -2.89 -0.22 8.82
CA ILE A 30 -3.52 0.68 9.81
C ILE A 30 -4.81 0.07 10.36
N VAL A 31 -5.65 -0.51 9.50
CA VAL A 31 -6.94 -1.08 9.90
C VAL A 31 -6.84 -2.53 10.40
N GLY A 32 -5.60 -3.05 10.53
CA GLY A 32 -5.31 -4.33 11.18
C GLY A 32 -5.73 -5.56 10.40
N ILE A 33 -5.85 -5.48 9.06
CA ILE A 33 -6.24 -6.64 8.23
C ILE A 33 -5.14 -7.12 7.28
N TYR A 34 -4.01 -6.41 7.22
CA TYR A 34 -2.91 -6.70 6.30
C TYR A 34 -2.42 -8.14 6.38
N GLU A 35 -1.96 -8.60 7.55
CA GLU A 35 -1.43 -9.97 7.73
C GLU A 35 -2.50 -11.02 7.42
N ARG A 36 -3.75 -10.80 7.84
CA ARG A 36 -4.87 -11.70 7.54
C ARG A 36 -5.15 -11.81 6.04
N ALA A 37 -5.14 -10.68 5.32
CA ALA A 37 -5.31 -10.66 3.87
C ALA A 37 -4.15 -11.38 3.18
N LEU A 38 -2.91 -11.13 3.63
CA LEU A 38 -1.70 -11.72 3.08
C LEU A 38 -1.63 -13.25 3.29
N HIS A 39 -2.05 -13.75 4.46
CA HIS A 39 -2.16 -15.19 4.73
C HIS A 39 -3.23 -15.86 3.86
N ASN A 40 -4.39 -15.22 3.71
CA ASN A 40 -5.45 -15.71 2.83
C ASN A 40 -5.02 -15.75 1.36
N ALA A 41 -4.30 -14.73 0.89
CA ALA A 41 -3.68 -14.72 -0.43
C ALA A 41 -2.69 -15.88 -0.60
N ASN A 42 -1.84 -16.14 0.41
CA ASN A 42 -0.92 -17.27 0.38
C ASN A 42 -1.64 -18.62 0.34
N PHE A 43 -2.76 -18.79 1.04
CA PHE A 43 -3.58 -20.00 0.96
C PHE A 43 -4.18 -20.20 -0.44
N LEU A 44 -4.68 -19.14 -1.07
CA LEU A 44 -5.16 -19.18 -2.45
C LEU A 44 -4.06 -19.61 -3.42
N ILE A 45 -2.90 -18.94 -3.38
CA ILE A 45 -1.76 -19.21 -4.26
C ILE A 45 -1.18 -20.61 -4.01
N SER A 46 -1.21 -21.09 -2.77
CA SER A 46 -0.73 -22.43 -2.40
C SER A 46 -1.75 -23.55 -2.70
N GLY A 47 -2.92 -23.24 -3.27
CA GLY A 47 -3.99 -24.21 -3.53
C GLY A 47 -4.69 -24.74 -2.26
N ARG A 48 -4.45 -24.13 -1.10
CA ARG A 48 -5.04 -24.53 0.20
C ARG A 48 -6.41 -23.89 0.41
N LEU A 49 -7.32 -24.05 -0.57
CA LEU A 49 -8.62 -23.36 -0.64
C LEU A 49 -9.53 -23.56 0.59
N LYS A 50 -9.38 -24.70 1.29
CA LYS A 50 -10.14 -24.98 2.53
C LYS A 50 -9.73 -24.08 3.71
N LYS A 51 -8.52 -23.52 3.69
CA LYS A 51 -8.03 -22.59 4.74
C LYS A 51 -8.38 -21.13 4.44
N VAL A 52 -8.93 -20.86 3.25
CA VAL A 52 -9.28 -19.50 2.82
C VAL A 52 -10.57 -19.06 3.49
N GLU A 53 -10.51 -17.90 4.12
CA GLU A 53 -11.63 -17.22 4.75
C GLU A 53 -12.42 -16.44 3.69
N TRP A 54 -13.18 -17.16 2.85
CA TRP A 54 -13.94 -16.58 1.73
C TRP A 54 -14.87 -15.44 2.15
N ALA A 55 -15.52 -15.59 3.31
CA ALA A 55 -16.36 -14.57 3.93
C ALA A 55 -15.60 -13.25 4.19
N PHE A 56 -14.37 -13.34 4.70
CA PHE A 56 -13.52 -12.19 4.96
C PHE A 56 -13.08 -11.55 3.63
N LEU A 57 -12.55 -12.33 2.70
CA LEU A 57 -12.11 -11.81 1.39
C LEU A 57 -13.25 -11.15 0.61
N ALA A 58 -14.42 -11.80 0.54
CA ALA A 58 -15.59 -11.28 -0.16
C ALA A 58 -16.08 -9.96 0.46
N SER A 59 -16.16 -9.87 1.79
CA SER A 59 -16.59 -8.62 2.44
C SER A 59 -15.62 -7.47 2.21
N VAL A 60 -14.30 -7.71 2.31
CA VAL A 60 -13.28 -6.70 1.99
C VAL A 60 -13.37 -6.29 0.52
N ALA A 61 -13.48 -7.25 -0.40
CA ALA A 61 -13.58 -6.98 -1.83
C ALA A 61 -14.83 -6.15 -2.17
N VAL A 62 -16.00 -6.48 -1.61
CA VAL A 62 -17.22 -5.70 -1.80
C VAL A 62 -17.03 -4.25 -1.36
N GLY A 63 -16.44 -4.04 -0.18
CA GLY A 63 -16.12 -2.71 0.32
C GLY A 63 -15.16 -1.94 -0.60
N MET A 64 -14.08 -2.60 -1.01
CA MET A 64 -13.05 -2.03 -1.86
C MET A 64 -13.60 -1.61 -3.22
N PHE A 65 -14.35 -2.49 -3.90
CA PHE A 65 -14.98 -2.16 -5.18
C PHE A 65 -16.04 -1.07 -5.04
N ALA A 66 -16.88 -1.12 -3.99
CA ALA A 66 -17.86 -0.07 -3.75
C ALA A 66 -17.20 1.31 -3.57
N ALA A 67 -16.06 1.38 -2.88
CA ALA A 67 -15.32 2.62 -2.72
C ALA A 67 -14.64 3.06 -4.02
N VAL A 68 -13.98 2.15 -4.74
CA VAL A 68 -13.31 2.45 -6.01
C VAL A 68 -14.31 3.02 -7.02
N PHE A 69 -15.46 2.39 -7.21
CA PHE A 69 -16.46 2.87 -8.16
C PHE A 69 -17.28 4.05 -7.64
N GLY A 70 -17.48 4.15 -6.32
CA GLY A 70 -18.27 5.22 -5.71
C GLY A 70 -17.51 6.54 -5.54
N PHE A 71 -16.20 6.49 -5.32
CA PHE A 71 -15.38 7.67 -5.01
C PHE A 71 -14.35 8.03 -6.09
N SER A 72 -14.19 7.24 -7.16
CA SER A 72 -13.18 7.46 -8.20
C SER A 72 -13.19 8.90 -8.74
N THR A 73 -14.35 9.40 -9.18
CA THR A 73 -14.45 10.75 -9.75
C THR A 73 -14.12 11.84 -8.73
N ILE A 74 -14.53 11.68 -7.47
CA ILE A 74 -14.30 12.67 -6.42
C ILE A 74 -12.80 12.73 -6.08
N LEU A 75 -12.18 11.57 -5.89
CA LEU A 75 -10.77 11.47 -5.54
C LEU A 75 -9.87 11.90 -6.70
N HIS A 76 -10.20 11.50 -7.93
CA HIS A 76 -9.51 11.96 -9.14
C HIS A 76 -9.53 13.49 -9.25
N ASN A 77 -10.70 14.11 -9.12
CA ASN A 77 -10.83 15.57 -9.16
C ASN A 77 -10.09 16.26 -8.02
N PHE A 78 -10.06 15.67 -6.83
CA PHE A 78 -9.34 16.22 -5.69
C PHE A 78 -7.81 16.19 -5.91
N VAL A 79 -7.29 15.08 -6.43
CA VAL A 79 -5.84 14.92 -6.62
C VAL A 79 -5.32 15.74 -7.80
N GLU A 80 -6.01 15.73 -8.94
CA GLU A 80 -5.52 16.43 -10.13
C GLU A 80 -5.65 17.95 -10.02
N ASN A 81 -6.72 18.46 -9.41
CA ASN A 81 -6.98 19.90 -9.36
C ASN A 81 -6.43 20.60 -8.10
N ARG A 82 -5.95 19.85 -7.11
CA ARG A 82 -5.48 20.35 -5.81
C ARG A 82 -4.24 19.61 -5.30
N VAL A 83 -3.20 19.56 -6.13
CA VAL A 83 -2.00 18.73 -5.92
C VAL A 83 -1.32 19.02 -4.58
N SER A 84 -1.12 20.29 -4.20
CA SER A 84 -0.46 20.60 -2.92
C SER A 84 -1.30 20.19 -1.72
N VAL A 85 -2.61 20.39 -1.80
CA VAL A 85 -3.58 20.08 -0.73
C VAL A 85 -3.68 18.57 -0.52
N SER A 86 -3.78 17.81 -1.63
CA SER A 86 -3.86 16.36 -1.59
C SER A 86 -2.56 15.76 -1.07
N ASN A 87 -1.41 16.18 -1.59
CA ASN A 87 -0.10 15.70 -1.14
C ASN A 87 0.15 15.99 0.34
N ALA A 88 -0.24 17.16 0.84
CA ALA A 88 -0.14 17.51 2.25
C ALA A 88 -0.98 16.59 3.14
N LEU A 89 -2.26 16.36 2.77
CA LEU A 89 -3.14 15.43 3.46
C LEU A 89 -2.52 14.03 3.55
N PHE A 90 -2.01 13.53 2.43
CA PHE A 90 -1.41 12.20 2.33
C PHE A 90 -0.09 12.10 3.10
N LEU A 91 0.73 13.14 3.09
CA LEU A 91 1.97 13.20 3.86
C LEU A 91 1.67 13.07 5.35
N GLY A 92 0.67 13.80 5.86
CA GLY A 92 0.21 13.68 7.24
C GLY A 92 -0.27 12.27 7.60
N MET A 93 -1.05 11.64 6.71
CA MET A 93 -1.51 10.26 6.92
C MET A 93 -0.34 9.26 6.96
N VAL A 94 0.56 9.28 5.96
CA VAL A 94 1.69 8.34 5.90
C VAL A 94 2.63 8.56 7.08
N ALA A 95 2.91 9.80 7.48
CA ALA A 95 3.79 10.12 8.59
C ALA A 95 3.33 9.48 9.92
N VAL A 96 2.04 9.54 10.23
CA VAL A 96 1.49 8.85 11.42
C VAL A 96 1.47 7.33 11.22
N SER A 97 1.22 6.88 9.99
CA SER A 97 1.13 5.44 9.68
C SER A 97 2.45 4.71 9.87
N ILE A 98 3.61 5.37 9.78
CA ILE A 98 4.94 4.77 10.04
C ILE A 98 5.00 4.15 11.44
N PHE A 99 4.30 4.73 12.42
CA PHE A 99 4.27 4.20 13.78
C PHE A 99 3.57 2.83 13.87
N VAL A 100 2.65 2.50 12.97
CA VAL A 100 1.91 1.24 13.02
C VAL A 100 2.84 0.03 12.95
N PRO A 101 3.63 -0.21 11.87
CA PRO A 101 4.54 -1.34 11.82
C PRO A 101 5.59 -1.29 12.93
N LEU A 102 6.10 -0.10 13.31
CA LEU A 102 7.06 0.03 14.40
C LEU A 102 6.50 -0.43 15.75
N THR A 103 5.21 -0.21 16.00
CA THR A 103 4.54 -0.68 17.22
C THR A 103 4.24 -2.17 17.21
N MET A 104 4.20 -2.79 16.02
CA MET A 104 4.00 -4.23 15.84
C MET A 104 5.29 -5.05 16.03
N ILE A 105 6.46 -4.40 16.10
CA ILE A 105 7.75 -5.06 16.39
C ILE A 105 7.86 -5.33 17.89
N ASP A 106 8.23 -6.56 18.23
CA ASP A 106 8.50 -6.99 19.60
C ASP A 106 9.61 -6.15 20.25
N ARG A 107 9.52 -5.94 21.57
CA ARG A 107 10.39 -5.00 22.28
C ARG A 107 11.87 -5.37 22.20
N ASP A 108 12.18 -6.66 22.22
CA ASP A 108 13.54 -7.18 22.11
C ASP A 108 14.10 -7.06 20.68
N GLU A 109 13.23 -7.05 19.66
CA GLU A 109 13.62 -6.98 18.24
C GLU A 109 13.76 -5.56 17.71
N ARG A 110 13.07 -4.59 18.33
CA ARG A 110 12.96 -3.21 17.83
C ARG A 110 14.30 -2.52 17.59
N PHE A 111 15.25 -2.75 18.49
CA PHE A 111 16.58 -2.13 18.45
C PHE A 111 17.68 -3.13 18.07
N LYS A 112 17.33 -4.33 17.58
CA LYS A 112 18.32 -5.25 17.01
C LYS A 112 18.93 -4.60 15.77
N PHE A 113 20.22 -4.88 15.56
CA PHE A 113 20.97 -4.35 14.41
C PHE A 113 20.29 -4.67 13.08
N SER A 114 19.74 -5.88 12.92
CA SER A 114 18.99 -6.29 11.73
C SER A 114 17.78 -5.40 11.44
N SER A 115 16.98 -5.06 12.45
CA SER A 115 15.80 -4.20 12.32
C SER A 115 16.18 -2.75 11.97
N ILE A 116 17.21 -2.21 12.61
CA ILE A 116 17.70 -0.85 12.34
C ILE A 116 18.25 -0.77 10.91
N VAL A 117 19.07 -1.73 10.50
CA VAL A 117 19.63 -1.79 9.14
C VAL A 117 18.52 -1.96 8.11
N ALA A 118 17.54 -2.84 8.35
CA ALA A 118 16.40 -3.02 7.47
C ALA A 118 15.61 -1.72 7.29
N PHE A 119 15.34 -0.98 8.37
CA PHE A 119 14.67 0.32 8.33
C PHE A 119 15.45 1.35 7.52
N ILE A 120 16.75 1.52 7.78
CA ILE A 120 17.58 2.53 7.12
C ILE A 120 17.74 2.22 5.63
N ILE A 121 18.05 0.97 5.28
CA ILE A 121 18.25 0.56 3.88
C ILE A 121 16.96 0.71 3.09
N SER A 122 15.83 0.25 3.64
CA SER A 122 14.53 0.36 2.96
C SER A 122 14.08 1.82 2.78
N ALA A 123 14.27 2.67 3.80
CA ALA A 123 13.98 4.10 3.71
C ALA A 123 14.84 4.79 2.65
N ALA A 124 16.16 4.54 2.67
CA ALA A 124 17.07 5.11 1.67
C ALA A 124 16.71 4.62 0.26
N ALA A 125 16.49 3.32 0.08
CA ALA A 125 16.14 2.73 -1.21
C ALA A 125 14.87 3.37 -1.80
N ILE A 126 13.78 3.46 -1.03
CA ILE A 126 12.54 4.07 -1.51
C ILE A 126 12.68 5.57 -1.69
N PHE A 127 13.40 6.28 -0.82
CA PHE A 127 13.65 7.71 -1.00
C PHE A 127 14.31 8.00 -2.35
N PHE A 128 15.32 7.23 -2.74
CA PHE A 128 15.98 7.40 -4.03
C PHE A 128 15.09 6.93 -5.17
N VAL A 129 14.51 5.72 -5.10
CA VAL A 129 13.64 5.19 -6.17
C VAL A 129 12.50 6.16 -6.48
N THR A 130 11.81 6.69 -5.47
CA THR A 130 10.68 7.61 -5.67
C THR A 130 11.09 9.03 -6.07
N GLY A 131 12.36 9.38 -5.93
CA GLY A 131 12.90 10.67 -6.36
C GLY A 131 13.25 10.74 -7.85
N PHE A 132 13.32 9.59 -8.55
CA PHE A 132 13.65 9.52 -9.97
C PHE A 132 12.42 9.15 -10.79
N THR A 133 12.19 9.89 -11.88
CA THR A 133 11.29 9.46 -12.95
C THR A 133 12.12 9.31 -14.22
N SER A 134 11.81 8.31 -15.02
CA SER A 134 12.49 8.09 -16.30
C SER A 134 11.59 8.55 -17.43
N ASP A 135 12.22 9.02 -18.50
CA ASP A 135 11.50 9.33 -19.73
C ASP A 135 10.76 8.08 -20.24
N PRO A 136 9.59 8.25 -20.88
CA PRO A 136 8.84 7.14 -21.42
C PRO A 136 9.69 6.30 -22.38
N VAL A 137 9.75 5.00 -22.13
CA VAL A 137 10.40 4.06 -23.05
C VAL A 137 9.45 3.82 -24.22
N GLU A 138 9.82 4.31 -25.40
CA GLU A 138 9.05 4.03 -26.60
C GLU A 138 9.11 2.54 -26.94
N ASN A 139 7.94 1.92 -27.16
CA ASN A 139 7.80 0.53 -27.58
C ASN A 139 8.60 -0.48 -26.73
N PRO A 140 8.33 -0.60 -25.42
CA PRO A 140 9.05 -1.51 -24.56
C PRO A 140 8.84 -2.96 -25.00
N SER A 141 9.89 -3.77 -24.97
CA SER A 141 9.75 -5.20 -25.28
C SER A 141 8.81 -5.89 -24.28
N LEU A 142 8.08 -6.91 -24.74
CA LEU A 142 7.16 -7.68 -23.89
C LEU A 142 7.86 -8.31 -22.67
N ILE A 143 9.14 -8.65 -22.79
CA ILE A 143 9.94 -9.18 -21.68
C ILE A 143 10.12 -8.11 -20.60
N VAL A 144 10.42 -6.87 -21.00
CA VAL A 144 10.53 -5.73 -20.08
C VAL A 144 9.18 -5.45 -19.42
N VAL A 145 8.08 -5.47 -20.19
CA VAL A 145 6.72 -5.32 -19.66
C VAL A 145 6.41 -6.38 -18.60
N PHE A 146 6.74 -7.64 -18.87
CA PHE A 146 6.51 -8.75 -17.93
C PHE A 146 7.24 -8.53 -16.59
N PHE A 147 8.55 -8.26 -16.61
CA PHE A 147 9.32 -8.07 -15.39
C PHE A 147 8.97 -6.77 -14.67
N ALA A 148 8.65 -5.70 -15.42
CA ALA A 148 8.17 -4.46 -14.81
C ALA A 148 6.83 -4.66 -14.10
N ALA A 149 5.90 -5.40 -14.70
CA ALA A 149 4.64 -5.75 -14.05
C ALA A 149 4.87 -6.61 -12.79
N MET A 150 5.82 -7.55 -12.82
CA MET A 150 6.21 -8.32 -11.64
C MET A 150 6.70 -7.43 -10.50
N VAL A 151 7.52 -6.42 -10.77
CA VAL A 151 8.05 -5.53 -9.72
C VAL A 151 6.97 -4.54 -9.26
N ALA A 152 6.22 -3.94 -10.19
CA ALA A 152 5.18 -2.96 -9.89
C ALA A 152 4.05 -3.54 -9.03
N VAL A 153 3.64 -4.78 -9.25
CA VAL A 153 2.61 -5.43 -8.41
C VAL A 153 3.12 -5.74 -7.01
N CYS A 154 4.42 -6.04 -6.83
CA CYS A 154 5.01 -6.22 -5.50
C CYS A 154 4.94 -4.93 -4.69
N ALA A 155 5.23 -3.80 -5.34
CA ALA A 155 5.12 -2.48 -4.74
C ALA A 155 3.69 -2.19 -4.26
N LEU A 156 2.66 -2.54 -5.04
CA LEU A 156 1.26 -2.37 -4.63
C LEU A 156 0.92 -3.10 -3.33
N VAL A 157 1.50 -4.29 -3.09
CA VAL A 157 1.29 -5.05 -1.85
C VAL A 157 2.06 -4.43 -0.68
N LEU A 158 3.25 -3.86 -0.92
CA LEU A 158 4.09 -3.28 0.12
C LEU A 158 3.52 -1.96 0.67
N PRO A 159 3.41 -1.80 2.00
CA PRO A 159 3.06 -0.51 2.58
C PRO A 159 4.08 0.56 2.21
N GLY A 160 3.55 1.73 1.83
CA GLY A 160 4.33 2.90 1.46
C GLY A 160 4.79 2.96 0.00
N VAL A 161 4.60 1.92 -0.82
CA VAL A 161 5.07 1.94 -2.22
C VAL A 161 3.88 1.86 -3.18
N SER A 162 3.81 2.75 -4.18
CA SER A 162 2.78 2.68 -5.22
C SER A 162 3.28 1.96 -6.47
N GLY A 163 2.51 1.01 -7.00
CA GLY A 163 2.85 0.32 -8.25
C GLY A 163 2.92 1.25 -9.46
N SER A 164 2.06 2.27 -9.53
CA SER A 164 2.08 3.27 -10.60
C SER A 164 3.34 4.13 -10.56
N LEU A 165 3.83 4.46 -9.37
CA LEU A 165 5.08 5.19 -9.18
C LEU A 165 6.28 4.35 -9.65
N ILE A 166 6.31 3.05 -9.33
CA ILE A 166 7.35 2.17 -9.85
C ILE A 166 7.33 2.13 -11.39
N LEU A 167 6.16 2.05 -12.02
CA LEU A 167 6.09 2.11 -13.49
C LEU A 167 6.59 3.44 -14.06
N LEU A 168 6.33 4.57 -13.39
CA LEU A 168 6.87 5.89 -13.77
C LEU A 168 8.40 5.93 -13.63
N THR A 169 8.94 5.35 -12.56
CA THR A 169 10.39 5.27 -12.34
C THR A 169 11.11 4.41 -13.39
N MET A 170 10.38 3.49 -14.02
CA MET A 170 10.88 2.64 -15.11
C MET A 170 10.59 3.21 -16.52
N GLY A 171 9.88 4.34 -16.63
CA GLY A 171 9.44 4.90 -17.92
C GLY A 171 8.36 4.08 -18.63
N LEU A 172 7.66 3.18 -17.92
CA LEU A 172 6.71 2.23 -18.48
C LEU A 172 5.24 2.60 -18.21
N TYR A 173 4.97 3.60 -17.38
CA TYR A 173 3.59 4.01 -17.09
C TYR A 173 2.82 4.42 -18.35
N GLN A 174 3.37 5.32 -19.16
CA GLN A 174 2.73 5.81 -20.38
C GLN A 174 2.51 4.71 -21.43
N PRO A 175 3.51 3.87 -21.77
CA PRO A 175 3.31 2.73 -22.66
C PRO A 175 2.19 1.77 -22.21
N ILE A 176 2.09 1.48 -20.92
CA ILE A 176 1.08 0.56 -20.39
C ILE A 176 -0.31 1.17 -20.43
N ILE A 177 -0.47 2.44 -20.03
CA ILE A 177 -1.77 3.12 -20.13
C ILE A 177 -2.21 3.29 -21.60
N GLY A 178 -1.26 3.58 -22.51
CA GLY A 178 -1.50 3.61 -23.94
C GLY A 178 -2.02 2.26 -24.45
N ALA A 179 -1.33 1.17 -24.13
CA ALA A 179 -1.75 -0.19 -24.48
C ALA A 179 -3.15 -0.54 -23.96
N VAL A 180 -3.52 -0.10 -22.75
CA VAL A 180 -4.87 -0.29 -22.21
C VAL A 180 -5.90 0.52 -22.99
N SER A 181 -5.61 1.80 -23.29
CA SER A 181 -6.49 2.68 -24.06
C SER A 181 -6.74 2.14 -25.47
N ASP A 182 -5.66 1.70 -26.14
CA ASP A 182 -5.68 1.18 -27.50
C ASP A 182 -6.14 -0.29 -27.57
N ARG A 183 -6.43 -0.90 -26.41
CA ARG A 183 -6.87 -2.29 -26.27
C ARG A 183 -5.86 -3.27 -26.89
N GLU A 184 -4.58 -2.98 -26.73
CA GLU A 184 -3.49 -3.83 -27.19
C GLU A 184 -3.39 -5.10 -26.33
N MET A 185 -4.19 -6.10 -26.68
CA MET A 185 -4.37 -7.32 -25.88
C MET A 185 -3.07 -8.08 -25.63
N GLY A 186 -2.09 -7.98 -26.53
CA GLY A 186 -0.77 -8.60 -26.36
C GLY A 186 -0.03 -8.05 -25.15
N THR A 187 0.19 -6.73 -25.11
CA THR A 187 0.83 -6.03 -23.99
C THR A 187 0.05 -6.20 -22.70
N ILE A 188 -1.28 -6.07 -22.75
CA ILE A 188 -2.15 -6.26 -21.57
C ILE A 188 -2.03 -7.68 -21.01
N ALA A 189 -2.05 -8.71 -21.85
CA ALA A 189 -1.93 -10.09 -21.41
C ALA A 189 -0.57 -10.37 -20.78
N VAL A 190 0.52 -9.88 -21.38
CA VAL A 190 1.88 -10.05 -20.84
C VAL A 190 2.04 -9.31 -19.51
N PHE A 191 1.53 -8.08 -19.42
CA PHE A 191 1.51 -7.32 -18.18
C PHE A 191 0.72 -8.07 -17.08
N ALA A 192 -0.46 -8.58 -17.40
CA ALA A 192 -1.28 -9.34 -16.47
C ALA A 192 -0.58 -10.62 -15.98
N LEU A 193 0.08 -11.36 -16.88
CA LEU A 193 0.86 -12.54 -16.53
C LEU A 193 2.03 -12.18 -15.60
N GLY A 194 2.76 -11.11 -15.90
CA GLY A 194 3.83 -10.60 -15.04
C GLY A 194 3.31 -10.21 -13.67
N ALA A 195 2.21 -9.48 -13.59
CA ALA A 195 1.57 -9.09 -12.34
C ALA A 195 1.12 -10.32 -11.53
N LEU A 196 0.53 -11.34 -12.15
CA LEU A 196 0.12 -12.57 -11.46
C LEU A 196 1.32 -13.34 -10.90
N CYS A 197 2.38 -13.53 -11.71
CA CYS A 197 3.60 -14.21 -11.29
C CYS A 197 4.31 -13.45 -10.17
N GLY A 198 4.44 -12.13 -10.30
CA GLY A 198 5.06 -11.26 -9.29
C GLY A 198 4.29 -11.30 -7.97
N LEU A 199 2.97 -11.13 -8.02
CA LEU A 199 2.12 -11.19 -6.84
C LEU A 199 2.21 -12.55 -6.14
N ALA A 200 2.16 -13.65 -6.91
CA ALA A 200 2.22 -15.00 -6.36
C ALA A 200 3.56 -15.28 -5.65
N ALA A 201 4.67 -14.91 -6.27
CA ALA A 201 6.00 -15.06 -5.68
C ALA A 201 6.15 -14.16 -4.44
N PHE A 202 5.76 -12.90 -4.56
CA PHE A 202 5.92 -11.90 -3.52
C PHE A 202 5.11 -12.20 -2.27
N VAL A 203 3.85 -12.61 -2.42
CA VAL A 203 3.02 -13.01 -1.27
C VAL A 203 3.68 -14.15 -0.50
N LYS A 204 4.25 -15.16 -1.17
CA LYS A 204 4.96 -16.25 -0.50
C LYS A 204 6.20 -15.77 0.26
N VAL A 205 7.03 -14.95 -0.40
CA VAL A 205 8.24 -14.38 0.20
C VAL A 205 7.87 -13.55 1.42
N LEU A 206 6.87 -12.67 1.30
CA LEU A 206 6.49 -11.78 2.38
C LEU A 206 5.83 -12.51 3.55
N ASN A 207 5.00 -13.54 3.31
CA ASN A 207 4.50 -14.42 4.37
C ASN A 207 5.67 -15.05 5.14
N TYR A 208 6.62 -15.66 4.41
CA TYR A 208 7.79 -16.28 5.02
C TYR A 208 8.61 -15.29 5.86
N LEU A 209 8.81 -14.07 5.35
CA LEU A 209 9.54 -13.02 6.05
C LEU A 209 8.80 -12.53 7.31
N LEU A 210 7.47 -12.37 7.26
CA LEU A 210 6.68 -11.99 8.44
C LEU A 210 6.61 -13.11 9.49
N ASP A 211 6.59 -14.37 9.07
CA ASP A 211 6.55 -15.54 9.95
C ASP A 211 7.91 -15.83 10.62
N ASN A 212 9.03 -15.60 9.93
CA ASN A 212 10.36 -16.03 10.37
C ASN A 212 11.34 -14.88 10.68
N HIS A 213 11.12 -13.69 10.13
CA HIS A 213 11.98 -12.51 10.26
C HIS A 213 11.14 -11.27 10.57
N ARG A 214 10.22 -11.40 11.54
CA ARG A 214 9.17 -10.42 11.83
C ARG A 214 9.70 -9.01 12.10
N GLY A 215 10.63 -8.84 13.04
CA GLY A 215 11.19 -7.54 13.40
C GLY A 215 11.80 -6.78 12.21
N PRO A 216 12.77 -7.37 11.48
CA PRO A 216 13.35 -6.76 10.29
C PRO A 216 12.33 -6.46 9.18
N THR A 217 11.33 -7.32 8.98
CA THR A 217 10.31 -7.13 7.93
C THR A 217 9.41 -5.95 8.23
N LEU A 218 8.91 -5.84 9.47
CA LEU A 218 8.11 -4.71 9.91
C LEU A 218 8.93 -3.41 9.92
N ALA A 219 10.21 -3.49 10.32
CA ALA A 219 11.13 -2.35 10.25
C ALA A 219 11.36 -1.90 8.80
N ALA A 220 11.49 -2.83 7.85
CA ALA A 220 11.59 -2.51 6.43
C ALA A 220 10.31 -1.85 5.90
N MET A 221 9.13 -2.34 6.29
CA MET A 221 7.85 -1.72 5.91
C MET A 221 7.74 -0.29 6.46
N ALA A 222 8.17 -0.05 7.70
CA ALA A 222 8.23 1.30 8.27
C ALA A 222 9.22 2.20 7.53
N GLY A 223 10.38 1.66 7.13
CA GLY A 223 11.37 2.38 6.34
C GLY A 223 10.86 2.72 4.94
N PHE A 224 10.19 1.79 4.25
CA PHE A 224 9.52 2.06 2.97
C PHE A 224 8.54 3.23 3.07
N MET A 225 7.70 3.26 4.11
CA MET A 225 6.76 4.36 4.37
C MET A 225 7.46 5.68 4.69
N LEU A 226 8.61 5.66 5.38
CA LEU A 226 9.41 6.86 5.61
C LEU A 226 10.01 7.39 4.31
N GLY A 227 10.62 6.51 3.51
CA GLY A 227 11.23 6.86 2.23
C GLY A 227 10.20 7.42 1.24
N SER A 228 8.98 6.88 1.25
CA SER A 228 7.91 7.30 0.33
C SER A 228 7.36 8.70 0.59
N LEU A 229 7.63 9.29 1.76
CA LEU A 229 7.29 10.71 2.00
C LEU A 229 7.95 11.64 0.97
N ARG A 230 9.06 11.22 0.35
CA ARG A 230 9.71 11.95 -0.74
C ARG A 230 8.84 12.09 -1.98
N ALA A 231 7.95 11.15 -2.26
CA ALA A 231 7.02 11.25 -3.38
C ALA A 231 5.94 12.33 -3.17
N LEU A 232 5.69 12.70 -1.90
CA LEU A 232 4.66 13.67 -1.50
C LEU A 232 5.25 15.07 -1.23
N TRP A 233 6.58 15.20 -1.22
CA TRP A 233 7.30 16.44 -0.93
C TRP A 233 8.50 16.65 -1.87
N PRO A 234 8.68 17.83 -2.51
CA PRO A 234 7.89 19.06 -2.40
C PRO A 234 6.59 19.02 -3.22
N TRP A 235 5.68 19.96 -2.96
CA TRP A 235 4.26 19.94 -3.37
C TRP A 235 3.96 20.15 -4.87
N GLY A 236 4.90 19.81 -5.75
CA GLY A 236 4.90 20.21 -7.16
C GLY A 236 5.70 21.48 -7.41
N ALA A 237 5.89 21.84 -8.69
CA ALA A 237 6.65 23.01 -9.11
C ALA A 237 5.89 24.33 -8.87
N ASP A 238 4.56 24.29 -8.92
CA ASP A 238 3.68 25.43 -8.67
C ASP A 238 2.84 25.16 -7.41
N GLN A 239 3.07 25.94 -6.35
CA GLN A 239 2.28 25.85 -5.13
C GLN A 239 0.85 26.38 -5.41
N ASP A 240 -0.08 25.47 -5.69
CA ASP A 240 -1.48 25.76 -6.02
C ASP A 240 -2.37 26.07 -4.79
N ALA A 241 -1.78 26.13 -3.59
CA ALA A 241 -2.49 26.39 -2.34
C ALA A 241 -1.68 27.22 -1.33
N SER A 242 -2.37 27.98 -0.48
CA SER A 242 -1.70 28.74 0.58
C SER A 242 -1.02 27.82 1.61
N SER A 243 0.11 28.25 2.15
CA SER A 243 0.87 27.47 3.16
C SER A 243 0.02 27.12 4.39
N GLY A 244 -0.94 27.99 4.75
CA GLY A 244 -1.88 27.72 5.84
C GLY A 244 -2.81 26.53 5.55
N LEU A 245 -3.39 26.47 4.34
CA LEU A 245 -4.26 25.35 3.95
C LEU A 245 -3.49 24.03 3.92
N ILE A 246 -2.24 24.06 3.48
CA ILE A 246 -1.36 22.90 3.42
C ILE A 246 -1.07 22.35 4.81
N VAL A 247 -0.73 23.21 5.78
CA VAL A 247 -0.52 22.78 7.18
C VAL A 247 -1.80 22.19 7.77
N VAL A 248 -2.96 22.80 7.50
CA VAL A 248 -4.26 22.28 7.95
C VAL A 248 -4.52 20.88 7.41
N MET A 249 -4.26 20.65 6.12
CA MET A 249 -4.47 19.33 5.50
C MET A 249 -3.50 18.28 6.03
N LEU A 250 -2.24 18.64 6.24
CA LEU A 250 -1.25 17.75 6.87
C LEU A 250 -1.72 17.32 8.25
N ILE A 251 -2.16 18.26 9.09
CA ILE A 251 -2.68 17.96 10.43
C ILE A 251 -3.95 17.11 10.34
N LEU A 252 -4.86 17.43 9.42
CA LEU A 252 -6.08 16.64 9.20
C LEU A 252 -5.76 15.19 8.84
N GLY A 253 -4.82 14.96 7.94
CA GLY A 253 -4.36 13.62 7.57
C GLY A 253 -3.81 12.86 8.77
N ALA A 254 -2.93 13.50 9.55
CA ALA A 254 -2.41 12.91 10.78
C ALA A 254 -3.53 12.52 11.76
N ILE A 255 -4.51 13.41 11.98
CA ILE A 255 -5.65 13.17 12.86
C ILE A 255 -6.50 11.99 12.38
N ILE A 256 -6.78 11.89 11.08
CA ILE A 256 -7.57 10.79 10.51
C ILE A 256 -6.95 9.44 10.88
N VAL A 257 -5.64 9.28 10.63
CA VAL A 257 -4.93 8.03 10.95
C VAL A 257 -4.84 7.80 12.45
N SER A 258 -4.54 8.83 13.25
CA SER A 258 -4.52 8.71 14.71
C SER A 258 -5.85 8.22 15.28
N ILE A 259 -6.99 8.71 14.76
CA ILE A 259 -8.33 8.24 15.16
C ILE A 259 -8.50 6.76 14.80
N PHE A 260 -8.11 6.34 13.60
CA PHE A 260 -8.18 4.93 13.20
C PHE A 260 -7.35 4.03 14.12
N ILE A 261 -6.10 4.39 14.40
CA ILE A 261 -5.21 3.66 15.31
C ILE A 261 -5.84 3.56 16.70
N PHE A 262 -6.39 4.66 17.22
CA PHE A 262 -7.01 4.69 18.54
C PHE A 262 -8.25 3.80 18.64
N ILE A 263 -9.12 3.82 17.63
CA ILE A 263 -10.32 2.98 17.56
C ILE A 263 -9.94 1.50 17.51
N ASP A 264 -8.94 1.14 16.69
CA ASP A 264 -8.51 -0.26 16.55
C ASP A 264 -7.83 -0.78 17.82
N ALA A 265 -6.96 0.01 18.44
CA ALA A 265 -6.31 -0.31 19.71
C ALA A 265 -7.32 -0.56 20.86
N ARG A 266 -8.43 0.20 20.90
CA ARG A 266 -9.51 -0.03 21.87
C ARG A 266 -10.27 -1.33 21.61
N LYS A 267 -10.51 -1.69 20.35
CA LYS A 267 -11.19 -2.94 20.00
C LYS A 267 -10.33 -4.17 20.33
N ALA A 268 -9.02 -4.09 20.16
CA ALA A 268 -8.10 -5.17 20.53
C ALA A 268 -8.10 -5.46 22.04
N LYS A 269 -8.11 -4.42 22.89
CA LYS A 269 -8.21 -4.58 24.36
C LYS A 269 -9.53 -5.19 24.84
N ASN A 270 -10.61 -5.00 24.09
CA ASN A 270 -11.94 -5.50 24.45
C ASN A 270 -12.20 -6.94 23.98
N TYR A 271 -11.29 -7.54 23.20
CA TYR A 271 -11.38 -8.93 22.78
C TYR A 271 -10.85 -9.85 23.90
N HIS A 272 -11.75 -10.29 24.78
CA HIS A 272 -11.46 -11.40 25.69
C HIS A 272 -11.40 -12.69 24.85
N VAL A 273 -10.22 -13.31 24.79
CA VAL A 273 -10.10 -14.70 24.34
C VAL A 273 -10.84 -15.55 25.37
N PRO A 274 -11.90 -16.29 25.03
CA PRO A 274 -12.48 -17.23 25.97
C PRO A 274 -11.39 -18.26 26.27
N GLU A 275 -10.99 -18.35 27.54
CA GLU A 275 -10.11 -19.41 28.04
C GLU A 275 -10.62 -20.74 27.51
N LYS A 276 -9.71 -21.50 26.89
CA LYS A 276 -9.96 -22.92 26.62
C LYS A 276 -10.24 -23.57 27.97
N GLN A 277 -11.51 -23.85 28.23
CA GLN A 277 -11.90 -24.70 29.34
C GLN A 277 -11.45 -26.13 29.03
N GLY A 278 -10.58 -26.65 29.91
CA GLY A 278 -10.40 -28.06 30.29
C GLY A 278 -10.36 -29.09 29.18
#